data_AF-A0A661ISH8-F1
#
_entry.id   AF-A0A661ISH8-F1
#
_cell.length_a   1.000
_cell.length_b   1.000
_cell.length_c   1.000
_cell.angle_alpha   90.00
_cell.angle_beta   90.00
_cell.angle_gamma   90.00
#
_symmetry.space_group_name_H-M   'P 1'
#
loop_
_entity.id
_entity.type
_entity.pdbx_description
1 polymer ?
#
loop_
_entity_poly.entity_id
_entity_poly.type
_entity_poly.pdbx_seq_one_letter_code
_entity_poly.pdbx_strand_id
1 'polypeptide(L)'
;MKNYEAFRQKTISAPELHGILEKSNMPFPIPVDIEKLIKFLNIKIENKPDFTKMKVLGSIRIENNEPIIWINKIANQLNERKRFTLAHELGHYMLHLAPISTWNNEAFVDEKIGFNRDDEWDHREMEANGFAA
;
A
#
# COMPACT_ATOMS: atom_id res chain seq x y z
N MET A 1 -19.81 3.43 1.52
CA MET A 1 -18.62 4.27 1.30
C MET A 1 -17.41 3.45 1.70
N LYS A 2 -16.32 3.48 0.94
CA LYS A 2 -15.13 2.71 1.28
C LYS A 2 -14.20 3.56 2.13
N ASN A 3 -13.64 2.99 3.19
CA ASN A 3 -12.90 3.76 4.18
C ASN A 3 -11.61 4.39 3.62
N TYR A 4 -10.99 3.80 2.60
CA TYR A 4 -9.84 4.40 1.92
C TYR A 4 -10.16 5.76 1.28
N GLU A 5 -11.43 6.03 0.94
CA GLU A 5 -11.84 7.27 0.27
C GLU A 5 -11.65 8.50 1.16
N ALA A 6 -11.66 8.32 2.48
CA ALA A 6 -11.41 9.40 3.45
C ALA A 6 -10.01 10.03 3.33
N PHE A 7 -9.07 9.30 2.71
CA PHE A 7 -7.68 9.71 2.52
C PHE A 7 -7.39 10.23 1.12
N ARG A 8 -8.38 10.22 0.19
CA ARG A 8 -8.18 10.77 -1.15
C ARG A 8 -7.77 12.25 -1.09
N GLN A 9 -6.91 12.64 -2.02
CA GLN A 9 -6.31 13.96 -2.16
C GLN A 9 -5.49 14.41 -0.95
N LYS A 10 -4.98 13.46 -0.14
CA LYS A 10 -4.13 13.71 1.02
C LYS A 10 -2.94 12.77 1.02
N THR A 11 -1.78 13.30 1.39
CA THR A 11 -0.61 12.51 1.79
C THR A 11 -0.74 12.23 3.27
N ILE A 12 -0.59 10.97 3.68
CA ILE A 12 -0.75 10.55 5.08
C ILE A 12 0.45 9.70 5.48
N SER A 13 1.26 10.19 6.41
CA SER A 13 2.37 9.43 7.00
C SER A 13 1.87 8.36 7.98
N ALA A 14 2.72 7.40 8.33
CA ALA A 14 2.36 6.35 9.28
C ALA A 14 1.94 6.90 10.67
N PRO A 15 2.62 7.91 11.27
CA PRO A 15 2.16 8.52 12.52
C PRO A 15 0.81 9.22 12.40
N GLU A 16 0.56 9.90 11.27
CA GLU A 16 -0.74 10.56 11.02
C GLU A 16 -1.85 9.53 10.88
N LEU A 17 -1.62 8.45 10.13
CA LEU A 17 -2.57 7.35 10.00
C LEU A 17 -2.90 6.76 11.37
N HIS A 18 -1.87 6.49 12.19
CA HIS A 18 -2.06 5.99 13.55
C HIS A 18 -2.91 6.94 14.40
N GLY A 19 -2.59 8.24 14.40
CA GLY A 19 -3.36 9.24 15.14
C GLY A 19 -4.81 9.40 14.66
N ILE A 20 -5.09 9.16 13.37
CA ILE A 20 -6.45 9.11 12.83
C ILE A 20 -7.19 7.86 13.32
N LEU A 21 -6.52 6.70 13.31
CA LEU A 21 -7.10 5.43 13.73
C LEU A 21 -7.39 5.39 15.24
N GLU A 22 -6.50 5.93 16.08
CA GLU A 22 -6.71 6.06 17.53
C GLU A 22 -7.94 6.88 17.89
N LYS A 23 -8.24 7.91 17.08
CA LYS A 23 -9.43 8.78 17.26
C LYS A 23 -10.70 8.17 16.67
N SER A 24 -10.59 7.04 15.97
CA SER A 24 -11.74 6.33 15.41
C SER A 24 -12.34 5.35 16.43
N ASN A 25 -13.57 4.90 16.20
CA ASN A 25 -14.21 3.85 17.01
C ASN A 25 -13.53 2.47 16.90
N MET A 26 -12.44 2.34 16.14
CA MET A 26 -11.70 1.10 15.96
C MET A 26 -10.20 1.35 16.17
N PRO A 27 -9.73 1.42 17.43
CA PRO A 27 -8.31 1.58 17.71
C PRO A 27 -7.53 0.35 17.24
N PHE A 28 -6.42 0.58 16.54
CA PHE A 28 -5.48 -0.45 16.15
C PHE A 28 -4.31 -0.44 17.14
N PRO A 29 -4.23 -1.40 18.09
CA PRO A 29 -3.15 -1.43 19.06
C PRO A 29 -1.81 -1.73 18.38
N ILE A 30 -0.72 -1.26 18.97
CA ILE A 30 0.63 -1.61 18.55
C ILE A 30 0.99 -3.00 19.13
N PRO A 31 1.52 -3.94 18.32
CA PRO A 31 1.80 -3.82 16.89
C PRO A 31 0.52 -3.88 16.03
N VAL A 32 0.43 -2.97 15.06
CA VAL A 32 -0.74 -2.85 14.17
C VAL A 32 -0.93 -4.11 13.33
N ASP A 33 -2.14 -4.69 13.39
CA ASP A 33 -2.53 -5.78 12.50
C ASP A 33 -2.82 -5.21 11.10
N ILE A 34 -1.77 -5.15 10.27
CA ILE A 34 -1.82 -4.50 8.95
C ILE A 34 -2.85 -5.12 8.01
N GLU A 35 -3.06 -6.45 8.09
CA GLU A 35 -4.05 -7.11 7.25
C GLU A 35 -5.47 -6.71 7.66
N LYS A 36 -5.74 -6.60 8.97
CA LYS A 36 -7.01 -6.05 9.46
C LYS A 36 -7.18 -4.58 9.07
N LEU A 37 -6.12 -3.79 9.12
CA LEU A 37 -6.17 -2.37 8.72
C LEU A 37 -6.52 -2.22 7.24
N ILE A 38 -5.86 -2.95 6.34
CA ILE A 38 -6.14 -2.91 4.91
C ILE A 38 -7.59 -3.35 4.61
N LYS A 39 -8.06 -4.40 5.29
CA LYS A 39 -9.47 -4.83 5.21
C LYS A 39 -10.43 -3.76 5.72
N PHE A 40 -10.11 -3.12 6.85
CA PHE A 40 -10.90 -2.02 7.39
C PHE A 40 -10.96 -0.84 6.42
N LEU A 41 -9.86 -0.52 5.72
CA LEU A 41 -9.81 0.49 4.67
C LEU A 41 -10.61 0.12 3.41
N ASN A 42 -11.10 -1.12 3.29
CA ASN A 42 -11.74 -1.67 2.11
C ASN A 42 -10.84 -1.68 0.86
N ILE A 43 -9.53 -1.79 1.05
CA ILE A 43 -8.56 -2.01 -0.03
C ILE A 43 -8.52 -3.51 -0.31
N LYS A 44 -8.62 -3.90 -1.59
CA LYS A 44 -8.61 -5.32 -1.98
C LYS A 44 -7.19 -5.88 -1.87
N ILE A 45 -7.06 -7.09 -1.34
CA ILE A 45 -5.81 -7.86 -1.35
C ILE A 45 -5.98 -9.07 -2.27
N GLU A 46 -5.15 -9.15 -3.30
CA GLU A 46 -5.04 -10.28 -4.21
C GLU A 46 -3.75 -11.05 -3.94
N ASN A 47 -3.81 -12.37 -4.02
CA ASN A 47 -2.66 -13.25 -3.81
C ASN A 47 -2.59 -14.37 -4.84
N LYS A 48 -3.22 -14.14 -6.01
CA LYS A 48 -3.19 -15.07 -7.13
C LYS A 48 -1.73 -15.19 -7.61
N PRO A 49 -1.22 -16.42 -7.84
CA PRO A 49 0.11 -16.61 -8.39
C PRO A 49 0.24 -15.88 -9.72
N ASP A 50 1.28 -15.07 -9.86
CA ASP A 50 1.69 -14.50 -11.13
C ASP A 50 3.12 -14.97 -11.41
N PHE A 51 3.24 -15.97 -12.28
CA PHE A 51 4.52 -16.57 -12.64
C PHE A 51 5.40 -15.64 -13.49
N THR A 52 4.83 -14.56 -14.01
CA THR A 52 5.61 -13.53 -14.71
C THR A 52 6.31 -12.58 -13.73
N LYS A 53 5.83 -12.50 -12.48
CA LYS A 53 6.27 -11.58 -11.43
C LYS A 53 6.95 -12.26 -10.25
N MET A 54 7.63 -13.38 -10.48
CA MET A 54 8.18 -14.21 -9.39
C MET A 54 9.17 -13.48 -8.47
N LYS A 55 9.81 -12.41 -8.96
CA LYS A 55 10.78 -11.61 -8.20
C LYS A 55 10.14 -10.48 -7.38
N VAL A 56 8.89 -10.14 -7.68
CA VAL A 56 8.14 -9.08 -7.02
C VAL A 56 7.56 -9.60 -5.72
N LEU A 57 7.67 -8.81 -4.64
CA LEU A 57 7.14 -9.19 -3.34
C LEU A 57 5.67 -8.78 -3.19
N GLY A 58 5.32 -7.60 -3.68
CA GLY A 58 3.97 -7.03 -3.69
C GLY A 58 3.83 -5.95 -4.76
N SER A 59 2.62 -5.45 -4.96
CA SER A 59 2.41 -4.23 -5.76
C SER A 59 1.06 -3.65 -5.42
N ILE A 60 0.85 -2.35 -5.64
CA ILE A 60 -0.44 -1.70 -5.48
C ILE A 60 -0.87 -0.95 -6.73
N ARG A 61 -1.96 -1.36 -7.35
CA ARG A 61 -2.49 -0.69 -8.54
C ARG A 61 -3.84 -0.05 -8.30
N ILE A 62 -4.19 0.94 -9.11
CA ILE A 62 -5.58 1.38 -9.24
C ILE A 62 -6.21 0.65 -10.42
N GLU A 63 -7.33 -0.03 -10.18
CA GLU A 63 -8.11 -0.72 -11.20
C GLU A 63 -9.57 -0.37 -11.00
N ASN A 64 -10.25 0.09 -12.05
CA ASN A 64 -11.65 0.55 -11.98
C ASN A 64 -11.88 1.60 -10.87
N ASN A 65 -10.93 2.52 -10.69
CA ASN A 65 -10.95 3.54 -9.63
C ASN A 65 -10.96 2.96 -8.20
N GLU A 66 -10.36 1.79 -8.01
CA GLU A 66 -10.20 1.15 -6.71
C GLU A 66 -8.73 0.72 -6.50
N PRO A 67 -8.15 0.96 -5.31
CA PRO A 67 -6.83 0.44 -4.98
C PRO A 67 -6.90 -1.08 -4.73
N ILE A 68 -5.95 -1.79 -5.34
CA ILE A 68 -5.79 -3.23 -5.22
C ILE A 68 -4.33 -3.52 -4.90
N ILE A 69 -4.09 -4.10 -3.72
CA ILE A 69 -2.80 -4.65 -3.33
C ILE A 69 -2.72 -6.08 -3.86
N TRP A 70 -1.66 -6.41 -4.57
CA TRP A 70 -1.27 -7.78 -4.88
C TRP A 70 -0.07 -8.18 -4.03
N ILE A 71 -0.04 -9.41 -3.55
CA ILE A 71 1.09 -9.96 -2.80
C ILE A 71 1.52 -11.31 -3.37
N ASN A 72 2.83 -11.48 -3.56
CA ASN A 72 3.41 -12.75 -3.95
C ASN A 72 3.39 -13.71 -2.76
N LYS A 73 2.43 -14.64 -2.76
CA LYS A 73 2.26 -15.63 -1.69
C LYS A 73 3.49 -16.54 -1.51
N ILE A 74 4.25 -16.81 -2.56
CA ILE A 74 5.43 -17.68 -2.51
C ILE A 74 6.59 -16.95 -1.83
N ALA A 75 6.81 -15.67 -2.15
CA ALA A 75 7.88 -14.87 -1.56
C ALA A 75 7.58 -14.39 -0.12
N ASN A 76 6.30 -14.36 0.28
CA ASN A 76 5.84 -13.85 1.57
C ASN A 76 5.31 -14.96 2.52
N GLN A 77 5.96 -16.12 2.54
CA GLN A 77 5.56 -17.23 3.43
C GLN A 77 5.79 -16.93 4.92
N LEU A 78 6.78 -16.09 5.24
CA LEU A 78 7.03 -15.65 6.60
C LEU A 78 6.08 -14.51 6.96
N ASN A 79 5.38 -14.64 8.09
CA ASN A 79 4.40 -13.65 8.55
C ASN A 79 5.00 -12.25 8.71
N GLU A 80 6.24 -12.15 9.18
CA GLU A 80 6.96 -10.86 9.31
C GLU A 80 7.16 -10.19 7.95
N ARG A 81 7.62 -10.94 6.94
CA ARG A 81 7.77 -10.45 5.57
C ARG A 81 6.43 -10.03 4.98
N LYS A 82 5.40 -10.87 5.15
CA LYS A 82 4.04 -10.54 4.69
C LYS A 82 3.53 -9.24 5.31
N ARG A 83 3.72 -9.05 6.62
CA ARG A 83 3.30 -7.83 7.31
C ARG A 83 4.04 -6.60 6.77
N PHE A 84 5.37 -6.70 6.62
CA PHE A 84 6.18 -5.62 6.08
C PHE A 84 5.76 -5.25 4.65
N THR A 85 5.65 -6.25 3.76
CA THR A 85 5.21 -6.04 2.39
C THR A 85 3.84 -5.37 2.34
N LEU A 86 2.85 -5.86 3.10
CA LEU A 86 1.53 -5.22 3.14
C LEU A 86 1.57 -3.77 3.66
N ALA A 87 2.41 -3.48 4.66
CA ALA A 87 2.58 -2.13 5.19
C ALA A 87 3.26 -1.22 4.18
N HIS A 88 4.25 -1.73 3.46
CA HIS A 88 4.96 -1.05 2.39
C HIS A 88 4.01 -0.68 1.23
N GLU A 89 3.18 -1.62 0.76
CA GLU A 89 2.17 -1.34 -0.27
C GLU A 89 1.11 -0.33 0.22
N LEU A 90 0.72 -0.39 1.50
CA LEU A 90 -0.15 0.61 2.11
C LEU A 90 0.52 1.99 2.17
N GLY A 91 1.84 2.04 2.38
CA GLY A 91 2.64 3.25 2.29
C GLY A 91 2.55 3.88 0.91
N HIS A 92 2.73 3.09 -0.16
CA HIS A 92 2.52 3.58 -1.52
C HIS A 92 1.11 4.15 -1.74
N TYR A 93 0.07 3.51 -1.19
CA TYR A 93 -1.27 4.07 -1.23
C TYR A 93 -1.32 5.45 -0.56
N MET A 94 -0.93 5.53 0.70
CA MET A 94 -1.14 6.71 1.55
C MET A 94 -0.26 7.90 1.15
N LEU A 95 0.95 7.64 0.65
CA LEU A 95 1.93 8.66 0.33
C LEU A 95 1.88 9.08 -1.14
N HIS A 96 1.61 8.15 -2.05
CA HIS A 96 1.80 8.37 -3.48
C HIS A 96 0.52 8.29 -4.31
N LEU A 97 -0.43 7.40 -3.97
CA LEU A 97 -1.66 7.20 -4.78
C LEU A 97 -2.85 8.03 -4.31
N ALA A 98 -3.08 8.06 -3.00
CA ALA A 98 -4.18 8.77 -2.39
C ALA A 98 -4.14 10.28 -2.71
N PRO A 99 -2.99 10.98 -2.73
CA PRO A 99 -2.93 12.41 -3.07
C PRO A 99 -3.31 12.74 -4.51
N ILE A 100 -3.22 11.78 -5.44
CA ILE A 100 -3.48 12.00 -6.86
C ILE A 100 -4.98 12.32 -7.05
N SER A 101 -5.28 13.49 -7.60
CA SER A 101 -6.65 13.99 -7.79
C SER A 101 -7.45 13.21 -8.83
N THR A 102 -6.77 12.66 -9.83
CA THR A 102 -7.34 11.82 -10.89
C THR A 102 -6.59 10.52 -11.00
N TRP A 103 -7.20 9.42 -10.58
CA TRP A 103 -6.69 8.09 -10.89
C TRP A 103 -7.01 7.78 -12.35
N ASN A 104 -6.13 8.19 -13.24
CA ASN A 104 -6.05 7.54 -14.54
C ASN A 104 -5.62 6.08 -14.28
N ASN A 105 -5.94 5.12 -15.15
CA ASN A 105 -5.64 3.68 -14.98
C ASN A 105 -4.13 3.34 -14.96
N GLU A 106 -3.30 4.21 -14.39
CA GLU A 106 -1.91 3.99 -14.05
C GLU A 106 -1.87 2.97 -12.91
N ALA A 107 -1.72 1.71 -13.30
CA ALA A 107 -1.35 0.66 -12.39
C ALA A 107 0.07 0.95 -11.89
N PHE A 108 0.22 1.25 -10.60
CA PHE A 108 1.54 1.16 -9.96
C PHE A 108 1.82 -0.32 -9.78
N VAL A 109 2.48 -0.90 -10.77
CA VAL A 109 3.06 -2.23 -10.64
C VAL A 109 4.47 -1.99 -10.13
N ASP A 110 4.86 -2.65 -9.04
CA ASP A 110 6.26 -2.70 -8.58
C ASP A 110 7.14 -3.56 -9.53
N GLU A 111 6.98 -3.33 -10.83
CA GLU A 111 7.85 -3.74 -11.92
C GLU A 111 7.99 -2.56 -12.89
N LYS A 112 9.01 -1.73 -12.64
CA LYS A 112 9.69 -0.86 -13.62
C LYS A 112 8.81 -0.12 -14.66
N ILE A 113 8.04 0.92 -14.30
CA ILE A 113 7.67 2.03 -15.21
C ILE A 113 7.34 3.25 -14.30
N GLY A 114 7.81 4.49 -14.44
CA GLY A 114 8.55 5.19 -15.47
C GLY A 114 8.17 6.68 -15.42
N PHE A 115 8.65 7.42 -14.41
CA PHE A 115 8.73 8.88 -14.43
C PHE A 115 10.15 9.27 -14.00
N ASN A 116 10.83 9.99 -14.89
CA ASN A 116 12.24 10.43 -14.86
C ASN A 116 13.15 9.98 -13.69
N ARG A 117 14.09 9.08 -14.01
CA ARG A 117 15.40 8.80 -13.35
C ARG A 117 15.31 8.05 -12.02
N ASP A 118 16.19 7.05 -11.88
CA ASP A 118 16.29 6.08 -10.76
C ASP A 118 16.14 6.71 -9.35
N ASP A 119 16.54 7.97 -9.18
CA ASP A 119 16.48 8.72 -7.91
C ASP A 119 15.06 8.92 -7.35
N GLU A 120 14.05 9.18 -8.20
CA GLU A 120 12.67 9.40 -7.70
C GLU A 120 12.02 8.08 -7.26
N TRP A 121 12.38 6.97 -7.92
CA TRP A 121 11.97 5.64 -7.51
C TRP A 121 12.60 5.27 -6.17
N ASP A 122 13.92 5.44 -6.03
CA ASP A 122 14.62 5.20 -4.77
C ASP A 122 14.01 6.02 -3.62
N HIS A 123 13.60 7.26 -3.88
CA HIS A 123 12.96 8.08 -2.84
C HIS A 123 11.61 7.51 -2.38
N ARG A 124 10.71 7.16 -3.32
CA ARG A 124 9.38 6.62 -2.98
C ARG A 124 9.47 5.25 -2.29
N GLU A 125 10.41 4.41 -2.72
CA GLU A 125 10.70 3.14 -2.05
C GLU A 125 11.22 3.36 -0.63
N MET A 126 12.11 4.34 -0.43
CA MET A 126 12.58 4.74 0.90
C MET A 126 11.44 5.26 1.78
N GLU A 127 10.54 6.06 1.23
CA GLU A 127 9.36 6.57 1.94
C GLU A 127 8.38 5.45 2.32
N ALA A 128 8.11 4.51 1.41
CA ALA A 128 7.27 3.34 1.68
C ALA A 128 7.91 2.39 2.70
N ASN A 129 9.23 2.21 2.64
CA ASN A 129 9.99 1.47 3.66
C ASN A 129 9.91 2.16 5.03
N GLY A 130 10.03 3.50 5.07
CA GLY A 130 9.86 4.29 6.29
C GLY A 130 8.45 4.24 6.86
N PHE A 131 7.44 4.14 5.99
CA PHE A 131 6.04 3.95 6.40
C PHE A 131 5.81 2.56 7.02
N ALA A 132 6.51 1.54 6.54
CA ALA A 132 6.35 0.16 6.97
C ALA A 132 7.15 -0.22 8.23
N ALA A 133 8.10 0.62 8.65
CA ALA A 133 9.00 0.41 9.79
C ALA A 133 8.34 0.74 11.14
#